data_AF-A0A0W0FNW4-F1
#
_entry.id   AF-A0A0W0FNW4-F1
#
_cell.length_a   1.000
_cell.length_b   1.000
_cell.length_c   1.000
_cell.angle_alpha   90.00
_cell.angle_beta   90.00
_cell.angle_gamma   90.00
#
_symmetry.space_group_name_H-M   'P 1'
#
loop_
_entity.id
_entity.type
_entity.pdbx_description
1 polymer ?
#
loop_
_entity_poly.entity_id
_entity_poly.type
_entity_poly.pdbx_seq_one_letter_code
_entity_poly.pdbx_strand_id
1 'polypeptide(L)'
;MTSIRPPVDAFRRAGWLPASQQVYNDYMKKLKHEITGPAKKMPGPGTLYDTVRSAPELIEPIKEFKDFIETNAVVYTDVVRMFDGITEFPSTYQQMLLLFNKIFREAPEFGSLGPPMYMAMCRVMNTEGGFSAFTKQAFNDHMKKTLKTWELYLLSKDSTNVLNTDVGGWFSDKAIEAMLQEYPNRTFAEVFICDPNAPAWGFTSYEDFFNRRFRSPEIDRPTGDIKNLTIVSAACESALYAIKVNVQKTDELFIKDEAYSL
;
A
#
# COMPACT_ATOMS: atom_id res chain seq x y z
N MET A 1 16.19 28.88 2.08
CA MET A 1 14.87 28.35 2.46
C MET A 1 15.09 27.08 3.26
N THR A 2 14.52 26.98 4.46
CA THR A 2 14.44 25.72 5.21
C THR A 2 13.44 24.83 4.49
N SER A 3 13.87 23.66 4.00
CA SER A 3 12.98 22.73 3.30
C SER A 3 11.86 22.28 4.25
N ILE A 4 10.62 22.26 3.74
CA ILE A 4 9.43 21.74 4.44
C ILE A 4 9.40 20.20 4.34
N ARG A 5 10.30 19.60 3.54
CA ARG A 5 10.38 18.16 3.36
C ARG A 5 10.67 17.48 4.70
N PRO A 6 9.82 16.55 5.15
CA PRO A 6 10.12 15.76 6.32
C PRO A 6 11.40 14.97 6.06
N PRO A 7 12.28 14.85 7.07
CA PRO A 7 13.45 14.00 6.94
C PRO A 7 13.01 12.56 6.63
N VAL A 8 13.89 11.76 6.03
CA VAL A 8 13.64 10.32 5.79
C VAL A 8 13.15 9.62 7.06
N ASP A 9 13.65 10.03 8.22
CA ASP A 9 13.22 9.51 9.51
C ASP A 9 11.76 9.85 9.85
N ALA A 10 11.22 10.97 9.38
CA ALA A 10 9.80 11.28 9.53
C ALA A 10 8.94 10.40 8.63
N PHE A 11 9.36 10.09 7.40
CA PHE A 11 8.67 9.10 6.55
C PHE A 11 8.69 7.70 7.16
N ARG A 12 9.80 7.32 7.80
CA ARG A 12 9.92 6.06 8.55
C ARG A 12 9.02 6.02 9.79
N ARG A 13 9.00 7.10 10.59
CA ARG A 13 8.09 7.22 11.74
C ARG A 13 6.62 7.19 11.31
N ALA A 14 6.30 7.76 10.15
CA ALA A 14 4.95 7.76 9.60
C ALA A 14 4.58 6.44 8.87
N GLY A 15 5.42 5.40 8.93
CA GLY A 15 5.12 4.08 8.38
C GLY A 15 5.22 3.96 6.85
N TRP A 16 5.65 5.00 6.15
CA TRP A 16 5.84 4.97 4.69
C TRP A 16 7.13 4.26 4.27
N LEU A 17 8.10 4.16 5.19
CA LEU A 17 9.31 3.36 5.04
C LEU A 17 9.37 2.34 6.18
N PRO A 18 9.90 1.13 5.93
CA PRO A 18 10.02 0.12 6.98
C PRO A 18 10.86 0.61 8.15
N ALA A 19 10.49 0.17 9.37
CA ALA A 19 11.14 0.60 10.61
C ALA A 19 12.66 0.35 10.62
N SER A 20 13.14 -0.63 9.84
CA SER A 20 14.55 -0.79 9.56
C SER A 20 14.78 -1.29 8.13
N GLN A 21 15.98 -1.04 7.61
CA GLN A 21 16.43 -1.61 6.34
C GLN A 21 16.42 -3.14 6.38
N GLN A 22 16.65 -3.74 7.54
CA GLN A 22 16.65 -5.19 7.71
C GLN A 22 15.24 -5.77 7.50
N VAL A 23 14.19 -5.15 8.07
CA VAL A 23 12.79 -5.56 7.85
C VAL A 23 12.43 -5.52 6.37
N TYR A 24 12.82 -4.44 5.67
CA TYR A 24 12.65 -4.35 4.22
C TYR A 24 13.37 -5.49 3.49
N ASN A 25 14.66 -5.71 3.81
CA ASN A 25 15.49 -6.70 3.13
C ASN A 25 14.96 -8.12 3.33
N ASP A 26 14.52 -8.46 4.54
CA ASP A 26 13.96 -9.78 4.85
C ASP A 26 12.65 -10.01 4.11
N TYR A 27 11.78 -8.99 4.06
CA TYR A 27 10.55 -9.04 3.28
C TYR A 27 10.81 -9.25 1.79
N MET A 28 11.71 -8.46 1.19
CA MET A 28 12.06 -8.60 -0.22
C MET A 28 12.77 -9.92 -0.52
N LYS A 29 13.57 -10.46 0.41
CA LYS A 29 14.21 -11.76 0.29
C LYS A 29 13.18 -12.90 0.30
N LYS A 30 12.18 -12.84 1.19
CA LYS A 30 11.06 -13.79 1.22
C LYS A 30 10.33 -13.79 -0.12
N LEU A 31 9.91 -12.61 -0.60
CA LEU A 31 9.21 -12.47 -1.88
C LEU A 31 10.06 -12.96 -3.07
N LYS A 32 11.35 -12.62 -3.10
CA LYS A 32 12.28 -13.11 -4.14
C LYS A 32 12.33 -14.62 -4.16
N HIS A 33 12.42 -15.27 -3.00
CA HIS A 33 12.46 -16.72 -2.89
C HIS A 33 11.19 -17.35 -3.48
N GLU A 34 10.03 -16.85 -3.09
CA GLU A 34 8.72 -17.35 -3.53
C GLU A 34 8.51 -17.19 -5.05
N ILE A 35 8.98 -16.08 -5.64
CA ILE A 35 8.77 -15.84 -7.07
C ILE A 35 9.91 -16.33 -7.97
N THR A 36 11.04 -16.80 -7.44
CA THR A 36 12.19 -17.27 -8.24
C THR A 36 11.80 -18.42 -9.19
N GLY A 37 10.96 -19.35 -8.73
CA GLY A 37 10.43 -20.43 -9.56
C GLY A 37 9.49 -19.92 -10.66
N PRO A 38 8.39 -19.23 -10.31
CA PRO A 38 7.48 -18.58 -11.25
C PRO A 38 8.16 -17.72 -12.31
N ALA A 39 9.15 -16.91 -11.91
CA ALA A 39 9.86 -15.98 -12.80
C ALA A 39 10.56 -16.70 -13.96
N LYS A 40 11.10 -17.91 -13.75
CA LYS A 40 11.74 -18.72 -14.80
C LYS A 40 10.77 -19.23 -15.86
N LYS A 41 9.47 -19.28 -15.53
CA LYS A 41 8.41 -19.82 -16.38
C LYS A 41 7.53 -18.71 -16.96
N MET A 42 7.79 -17.46 -16.63
CA MET A 42 7.01 -16.33 -17.10
C MET A 42 7.19 -16.18 -18.62
N PRO A 43 6.11 -16.21 -19.43
CA PRO A 43 6.19 -16.01 -20.86
C PRO A 43 6.82 -14.66 -21.21
N GLY A 44 7.71 -14.65 -22.20
CA GLY A 44 8.33 -13.42 -22.71
C GLY A 44 7.38 -12.62 -23.62
N PRO A 45 7.77 -11.40 -24.00
CA PRO A 45 7.02 -10.57 -24.94
C PRO A 45 6.72 -11.31 -26.25
N GLY A 46 5.51 -11.09 -26.79
CA GLY A 46 5.06 -11.72 -28.04
C GLY A 46 4.59 -13.17 -27.90
N THR A 47 4.62 -13.74 -26.70
CA THR A 47 4.07 -15.08 -26.43
C THR A 47 2.69 -14.96 -25.78
N LEU A 48 1.67 -15.60 -26.38
CA LEU A 48 0.33 -15.64 -25.80
C LEU A 48 0.35 -16.40 -24.46
N TYR A 49 -0.06 -15.73 -23.38
CA TYR A 49 0.08 -16.25 -22.02
C TYR A 49 -0.53 -17.65 -21.85
N ASP A 50 -1.77 -17.84 -22.32
CA ASP A 50 -2.54 -19.08 -22.16
C ASP A 50 -2.00 -20.26 -22.97
N THR A 51 -1.10 -20.01 -23.92
CA THR A 51 -0.49 -21.09 -24.72
C THR A 51 0.67 -21.77 -24.00
N VAL A 52 1.18 -21.17 -22.93
CA VAL A 52 2.32 -21.68 -22.16
C VAL A 52 1.82 -22.45 -20.94
N ARG A 53 1.68 -23.78 -21.07
CA ARG A 53 1.18 -24.66 -19.99
C ARG A 53 1.95 -24.52 -18.67
N SER A 54 3.24 -24.19 -18.73
CA SER A 54 4.11 -24.04 -17.56
C SER A 54 4.07 -22.65 -16.93
N ALA A 55 3.35 -21.69 -17.52
CA ALA A 55 3.29 -20.32 -17.03
C ALA A 55 2.71 -20.27 -15.61
N PRO A 56 3.18 -19.34 -14.76
CA PRO A 56 2.58 -19.15 -13.46
C PRO A 56 1.14 -18.64 -13.58
N GLU A 57 0.28 -19.03 -12.66
CA GLU A 57 -1.09 -18.51 -12.62
C GLU A 57 -1.08 -17.03 -12.23
N LEU A 58 -1.69 -16.17 -13.05
CA LEU A 58 -1.90 -14.76 -12.77
C LEU A 58 -3.38 -14.50 -12.52
N ILE A 59 -3.69 -13.59 -11.60
CA ILE A 59 -5.02 -12.99 -11.56
C ILE A 59 -5.28 -12.23 -12.87
N GLU A 60 -6.52 -12.26 -13.35
CA GLU A 60 -6.86 -11.77 -14.68
C GLU A 60 -6.40 -10.31 -14.91
N PRO A 61 -6.57 -9.37 -13.97
CA PRO A 61 -6.11 -7.99 -14.21
C PRO A 61 -4.59 -7.83 -14.31
N ILE A 62 -3.80 -8.72 -13.71
CA ILE A 62 -2.34 -8.73 -13.87
C ILE A 62 -1.95 -9.29 -15.24
N LYS A 63 -2.68 -10.30 -15.73
CA LYS A 63 -2.52 -10.82 -17.09
C LYS A 63 -2.90 -9.79 -18.13
N GLU A 64 -4.05 -9.13 -18.00
CA GLU A 64 -4.45 -8.00 -18.85
C GLU A 64 -3.40 -6.89 -18.85
N PHE A 65 -2.82 -6.58 -17.68
CA PHE A 65 -1.81 -5.55 -17.56
C PHE A 65 -0.51 -5.95 -18.27
N LYS A 66 -0.08 -7.21 -18.15
CA LYS A 66 1.04 -7.75 -18.92
C LYS A 66 0.81 -7.63 -20.43
N ASP A 67 -0.35 -8.06 -20.89
CA ASP A 67 -0.70 -8.04 -22.31
C ASP A 67 -0.72 -6.59 -22.83
N PHE A 68 -1.27 -5.65 -22.08
CA PHE A 68 -1.21 -4.22 -22.39
C PHE A 68 0.23 -3.70 -22.48
N ILE A 69 1.08 -4.03 -21.51
CA ILE A 69 2.49 -3.63 -21.51
C ILE A 69 3.18 -4.13 -22.77
N GLU A 70 2.93 -5.38 -23.18
CA GLU A 70 3.68 -6.04 -24.26
C GLU A 70 3.11 -5.77 -25.66
N THR A 71 1.86 -5.34 -25.77
CA THR A 71 1.22 -5.01 -27.05
C THR A 71 1.29 -3.53 -27.41
N ASN A 72 1.62 -2.66 -26.45
CA ASN A 72 1.82 -1.23 -26.67
C ASN A 72 3.32 -0.87 -26.64
N ALA A 73 3.92 -0.62 -27.80
CA ALA A 73 5.37 -0.37 -27.92
C ALA A 73 5.89 0.81 -27.08
N VAL A 74 5.08 1.87 -26.92
CA VAL A 74 5.45 3.04 -26.11
C VAL A 74 5.48 2.66 -24.63
N VAL A 75 4.40 2.03 -24.15
CA VAL A 75 4.31 1.57 -22.76
C VAL A 75 5.37 0.51 -22.47
N TYR A 76 5.59 -0.44 -23.38
CA TYR A 76 6.64 -1.44 -23.26
C TYR A 76 8.00 -0.79 -23.04
N THR A 77 8.34 0.20 -23.87
CA THR A 77 9.61 0.93 -23.77
C THR A 77 9.73 1.65 -22.43
N ASP A 78 8.69 2.37 -22.00
CA ASP A 78 8.69 3.05 -20.71
C ASP A 78 8.87 2.08 -19.54
N VAL A 79 8.16 0.94 -19.57
CA VAL A 79 8.19 -0.09 -18.54
C VAL A 79 9.50 -0.86 -18.50
N VAL A 80 10.16 -1.08 -19.64
CA VAL A 80 11.52 -1.64 -19.64
C VAL A 80 12.49 -0.61 -19.06
N ARG A 81 12.42 0.65 -19.53
CA ARG A 81 13.29 1.74 -19.04
C ARG A 81 13.09 2.07 -17.56
N MET A 82 11.95 1.74 -16.97
CA MET A 82 11.74 1.83 -15.52
C MET A 82 12.80 1.10 -14.70
N PHE A 83 13.34 0.02 -15.26
CA PHE A 83 14.30 -0.87 -14.60
C PHE A 83 15.74 -0.64 -15.07
N ASP A 84 16.01 0.37 -15.91
CA ASP A 84 17.37 0.68 -16.37
C ASP A 84 18.29 0.94 -15.16
N GLY A 85 19.39 0.20 -15.09
CA GLY A 85 20.36 0.29 -14.00
C GLY A 85 19.92 -0.36 -12.67
N ILE A 86 18.72 -0.93 -12.58
CA ILE A 86 18.25 -1.63 -11.37
C ILE A 86 18.72 -3.09 -11.41
N THR A 87 19.68 -3.43 -10.55
CA THR A 87 20.20 -4.81 -10.40
C THR A 87 19.58 -5.56 -9.23
N GLU A 88 19.02 -4.84 -8.26
CA GLU A 88 18.34 -5.41 -7.11
C GLU A 88 16.92 -5.85 -7.45
N PHE A 89 16.41 -6.79 -6.67
CA PHE A 89 15.07 -7.36 -6.87
C PHE A 89 13.95 -6.40 -6.39
N PRO A 90 12.84 -6.22 -7.14
CA PRO A 90 12.62 -6.70 -8.51
C PRO A 90 13.43 -5.88 -9.53
N SER A 91 14.09 -6.56 -10.45
CA SER A 91 14.94 -5.95 -11.49
C SER A 91 14.29 -5.95 -12.87
N THR A 92 13.07 -6.50 -13.00
CA THR A 92 12.30 -6.49 -14.25
C THR A 92 10.81 -6.30 -13.99
N TYR A 93 10.07 -5.84 -15.00
CA TYR A 93 8.61 -5.69 -14.87
C TYR A 93 7.91 -7.03 -14.69
N GLN A 94 8.42 -8.13 -15.25
CA GLN A 94 7.84 -9.46 -15.04
C GLN A 94 7.93 -9.88 -13.57
N GLN A 95 9.05 -9.60 -12.91
CA GLN A 95 9.20 -9.84 -11.47
C GLN A 95 8.24 -8.96 -10.68
N MET A 96 8.08 -7.68 -11.06
CA MET A 96 7.10 -6.77 -10.45
C MET A 96 5.66 -7.28 -10.61
N LEU A 97 5.26 -7.76 -11.80
CA LEU A 97 3.93 -8.33 -12.02
C LEU A 97 3.69 -9.58 -11.18
N LEU A 98 4.70 -10.43 -10.99
CA LEU A 98 4.62 -11.58 -10.10
C LEU A 98 4.52 -11.18 -8.63
N LEU A 99 5.20 -10.09 -8.21
CA LEU A 99 5.03 -9.52 -6.88
C LEU A 99 3.60 -9.03 -6.67
N PHE A 100 3.06 -8.27 -7.63
CA PHE A 100 1.67 -7.79 -7.56
C PHE A 100 0.69 -8.96 -7.53
N ASN A 101 0.88 -9.98 -8.36
CA ASN A 101 0.05 -11.18 -8.36
C ASN A 101 0.06 -11.90 -7.00
N LYS A 102 1.20 -11.91 -6.29
CA LYS A 102 1.30 -12.47 -4.94
C LYS A 102 0.60 -11.58 -3.91
N ILE A 103 0.92 -10.29 -3.90
CA ILE A 103 0.42 -9.33 -2.91
C ILE A 103 -1.10 -9.19 -3.01
N PHE A 104 -1.68 -9.17 -4.21
CA PHE A 104 -3.12 -8.93 -4.39
C PHE A 104 -4.01 -10.13 -4.07
N ARG A 105 -3.42 -11.25 -3.64
CA ARG A 105 -4.11 -12.44 -3.16
C ARG A 105 -4.06 -12.56 -1.62
N GLU A 106 -3.50 -11.57 -0.93
CA GLU A 106 -3.22 -11.64 0.50
C GLU A 106 -3.58 -10.37 1.23
N ALA A 107 -3.99 -10.54 2.48
CA ALA A 107 -4.17 -9.46 3.42
C ALA A 107 -2.83 -9.16 4.09
N PRO A 108 -2.46 -7.88 4.29
CA PRO A 108 -1.24 -7.54 5.00
C PRO A 108 -1.26 -8.04 6.46
N GLU A 109 -0.20 -8.73 6.87
CA GLU A 109 0.04 -9.07 8.28
C GLU A 109 0.45 -7.83 9.08
N PHE A 110 0.19 -7.84 10.40
CA PHE A 110 0.70 -6.81 11.30
C PHE A 110 2.22 -6.81 11.31
N GLY A 111 2.80 -5.63 11.12
CA GLY A 111 4.24 -5.45 11.16
C GLY A 111 4.65 -4.03 10.79
N SER A 112 5.94 -3.77 10.88
CA SER A 112 6.53 -2.47 10.58
C SER A 112 6.87 -2.28 9.10
N LEU A 113 6.06 -2.89 8.23
CA LEU A 113 6.14 -2.73 6.78
C LEU A 113 5.11 -1.69 6.35
N GLY A 114 5.51 -0.77 5.45
CA GLY A 114 4.54 0.07 4.75
C GLY A 114 3.68 -0.75 3.78
N PRO A 115 2.84 -0.10 2.94
CA PRO A 115 2.00 -0.80 1.98
C PRO A 115 2.84 -1.77 1.12
N PRO A 116 2.54 -3.09 1.11
CA PRO A 116 3.38 -4.11 0.46
C PRO A 116 3.77 -3.79 -0.98
N MET A 117 2.83 -3.29 -1.79
CA MET A 117 3.08 -2.89 -3.18
C MET A 117 4.15 -1.79 -3.28
N TYR A 118 4.14 -0.84 -2.35
CA TYR A 118 5.07 0.29 -2.34
C TYR A 118 6.52 -0.18 -2.21
N MET A 119 6.76 -1.33 -1.57
CA MET A 119 8.11 -1.91 -1.46
C MET A 119 8.71 -2.29 -2.82
N ALA A 120 7.87 -2.67 -3.79
CA ALA A 120 8.29 -2.87 -5.17
C ALA A 120 8.34 -1.54 -5.96
N MET A 121 7.32 -0.70 -5.78
CA MET A 121 7.15 0.52 -6.60
C MET A 121 8.13 1.64 -6.27
N CYS A 122 8.56 1.77 -5.02
CA CYS A 122 9.37 2.91 -4.57
C CYS A 122 10.67 3.08 -5.36
N ARG A 123 11.19 2.00 -5.96
CA ARG A 123 12.41 1.96 -6.78
C ARG A 123 12.18 2.40 -8.22
N VAL A 124 11.04 2.05 -8.79
CA VAL A 124 10.75 2.25 -10.22
C VAL A 124 9.95 3.52 -10.49
N MET A 125 9.19 4.01 -9.51
CA MET A 125 8.27 5.14 -9.73
C MET A 125 8.97 6.50 -9.93
N ASN A 126 10.23 6.64 -9.47
CA ASN A 126 11.00 7.87 -9.59
C ASN A 126 12.06 7.82 -10.71
N THR A 127 12.04 6.80 -11.57
CA THR A 127 12.91 6.75 -12.76
C THR A 127 12.26 7.48 -13.93
N GLU A 128 13.03 7.80 -14.98
CA GLU A 128 12.48 8.43 -16.19
C GLU A 128 11.37 7.58 -16.84
N GLY A 129 11.59 6.26 -16.94
CA GLY A 129 10.59 5.32 -17.44
C GLY A 129 9.35 5.28 -16.54
N GLY A 130 9.54 5.34 -15.22
CA GLY A 130 8.46 5.40 -14.24
C GLY A 130 7.61 6.65 -14.44
N PHE A 131 8.23 7.81 -14.43
CA PHE A 131 7.56 9.09 -14.68
C PHE A 131 6.78 9.08 -16.00
N SER A 132 7.42 8.61 -17.09
CA SER A 132 6.78 8.51 -18.39
C SER A 132 5.53 7.62 -18.36
N ALA A 133 5.56 6.45 -17.73
CA ALA A 133 4.39 5.58 -17.71
C ALA A 133 3.28 6.04 -16.75
N PHE A 134 3.62 6.49 -15.54
CA PHE A 134 2.63 6.91 -14.53
C PHE A 134 1.87 8.18 -14.93
N THR A 135 2.35 8.94 -15.92
CA THR A 135 1.61 10.07 -16.50
C THR A 135 0.61 9.65 -17.57
N LYS A 136 0.59 8.38 -18.00
CA LYS A 136 -0.33 7.88 -19.03
C LYS A 136 -1.63 7.37 -18.42
N GLN A 137 -2.75 7.91 -18.89
CA GLN A 137 -4.08 7.49 -18.44
C GLN A 137 -4.31 5.98 -18.61
N ALA A 138 -3.99 5.43 -19.79
CA ALA A 138 -4.18 4.00 -20.05
C ALA A 138 -3.39 3.10 -19.09
N PHE A 139 -2.17 3.50 -18.72
CA PHE A 139 -1.37 2.77 -17.74
C PHE A 139 -2.03 2.81 -16.35
N ASN A 140 -2.50 3.99 -15.93
CA ASN A 140 -3.21 4.16 -14.67
C ASN A 140 -4.55 3.41 -14.63
N ASP A 141 -5.25 3.26 -15.76
CA ASP A 141 -6.47 2.48 -15.84
C ASP A 141 -6.21 0.98 -15.57
N HIS A 142 -5.12 0.42 -16.11
CA HIS A 142 -4.72 -0.95 -15.80
C HIS A 142 -4.24 -1.12 -14.35
N MET A 143 -3.46 -0.18 -13.82
CA MET A 143 -3.09 -0.16 -12.40
C MET A 143 -4.32 -0.10 -11.48
N LYS A 144 -5.34 0.69 -11.84
CA LYS A 144 -6.60 0.76 -11.11
C LYS A 144 -7.33 -0.59 -11.09
N LYS A 145 -7.37 -1.31 -12.21
CA LYS A 145 -7.99 -2.64 -12.26
C LYS A 145 -7.30 -3.65 -11.33
N THR A 146 -5.97 -3.64 -11.28
CA THR A 146 -5.21 -4.54 -10.41
C THR A 146 -5.44 -4.20 -8.93
N LEU A 147 -5.42 -2.92 -8.58
CA LEU A 147 -5.78 -2.42 -7.24
C LEU A 147 -7.22 -2.78 -6.84
N LYS A 148 -8.18 -2.65 -7.76
CA LYS A 148 -9.58 -3.02 -7.51
C LYS A 148 -9.72 -4.51 -7.19
N THR A 149 -8.88 -5.36 -7.77
CA THR A 149 -8.87 -6.80 -7.45
C THR A 149 -8.40 -7.05 -6.02
N TRP A 150 -7.37 -6.34 -5.59
CA TRP A 150 -6.91 -6.43 -4.20
C TRP A 150 -7.96 -5.89 -3.23
N GLU A 151 -8.60 -4.77 -3.55
CA GLU A 151 -9.73 -4.22 -2.77
C GLU A 151 -10.84 -5.25 -2.58
N LEU A 152 -11.25 -5.94 -3.66
CA LEU A 152 -12.28 -6.98 -3.59
C LEU A 152 -11.85 -8.16 -2.70
N TYR A 153 -10.57 -8.54 -2.75
CA TYR A 153 -10.04 -9.55 -1.84
C TYR A 153 -10.08 -9.07 -0.37
N LEU A 154 -9.64 -7.84 -0.09
CA LEU A 154 -9.63 -7.26 1.27
C LEU A 154 -11.03 -7.02 1.85
N LEU A 155 -12.06 -6.90 0.99
CA LEU A 155 -13.48 -6.86 1.37
C LEU A 155 -14.09 -8.25 1.61
N SER A 156 -13.39 -9.32 1.24
CA SER A 156 -13.90 -10.69 1.36
C SER A 156 -13.61 -11.30 2.74
N LYS A 157 -14.38 -12.34 3.09
CA LYS A 157 -14.14 -13.11 4.32
C LYS A 157 -12.78 -13.81 4.35
N ASP A 158 -12.23 -14.18 3.19
CA ASP A 158 -10.93 -14.87 3.12
C ASP A 158 -9.78 -13.99 3.64
N SER A 159 -9.94 -12.66 3.57
CA SER A 159 -8.98 -11.70 4.12
C SER A 159 -8.94 -11.64 5.65
N THR A 160 -9.87 -12.29 6.36
CA THR A 160 -9.82 -12.38 7.83
C THR A 160 -8.75 -13.36 8.31
N ASN A 161 -8.04 -14.04 7.40
CA ASN A 161 -6.98 -14.99 7.74
C ASN A 161 -5.85 -14.36 8.57
N VAL A 162 -5.61 -13.05 8.48
CA VAL A 162 -4.64 -12.30 9.30
C VAL A 162 -5.23 -11.72 10.60
N LEU A 163 -6.54 -11.88 10.84
CA LEU A 163 -7.23 -11.42 12.04
C LEU A 163 -7.22 -12.53 13.11
N ASN A 164 -6.03 -12.80 13.63
CA ASN A 164 -5.75 -13.87 14.59
C ASN A 164 -4.68 -13.44 15.61
N THR A 165 -4.39 -14.30 16.58
CA THR A 165 -3.43 -14.05 17.67
C THR A 165 -2.02 -14.56 17.40
N ASP A 166 -1.77 -15.16 16.23
CA ASP A 166 -0.46 -15.70 15.86
C ASP A 166 0.57 -14.59 15.61
N VAL A 167 1.83 -14.96 15.45
CA VAL A 167 2.90 -13.99 15.09
C VAL A 167 2.57 -13.36 13.74
N GLY A 168 2.44 -12.03 13.70
CA GLY A 168 2.02 -11.27 12.52
C GLY A 168 0.50 -11.10 12.39
N GLY A 169 -0.28 -11.72 13.27
CA GLY A 169 -1.72 -11.51 13.36
C GLY A 169 -2.09 -10.16 13.98
N TRP A 170 -3.20 -9.59 13.51
CA TRP A 170 -3.71 -8.30 13.99
C TRP A 170 -4.31 -8.33 15.41
N PHE A 171 -4.51 -9.52 15.99
CA PHE A 171 -4.89 -9.70 17.39
C PHE A 171 -3.76 -10.23 18.27
N SER A 172 -2.54 -10.27 17.75
CA SER A 172 -1.36 -10.57 18.57
C SER A 172 -1.16 -9.48 19.65
N ASP A 173 -0.53 -9.84 20.77
CA ASP A 173 -0.29 -8.90 21.87
C ASP A 173 0.39 -7.60 21.40
N LYS A 174 1.36 -7.72 20.48
CA LYS A 174 2.06 -6.56 19.89
C LYS A 174 1.14 -5.67 19.06
N ALA A 175 0.23 -6.26 18.29
CA ALA A 175 -0.73 -5.50 17.48
C ALA A 175 -1.75 -4.77 18.36
N ILE A 176 -2.25 -5.46 19.39
CA ILE A 176 -3.19 -4.89 20.36
C ILE A 176 -2.54 -3.76 21.16
N GLU A 177 -1.31 -3.96 21.66
CA GLU A 177 -0.55 -2.93 22.35
C GLU A 177 -0.36 -1.68 21.47
N ALA A 178 0.05 -1.86 20.21
CA ALA A 178 0.22 -0.75 19.28
C ALA A 178 -1.09 0.00 18.98
N MET A 179 -2.21 -0.72 18.82
CA MET A 179 -3.51 -0.11 18.54
C MET A 179 -4.15 0.55 19.78
N LEU A 180 -3.77 0.12 20.99
CA LEU A 180 -4.31 0.64 22.24
C LEU A 180 -3.41 1.66 22.94
N GLN A 181 -2.31 2.07 22.31
CA GLN A 181 -1.35 3.03 22.88
C GLN A 181 -2.03 4.31 23.41
N GLU A 182 -3.03 4.84 22.70
CA GLU A 182 -3.77 6.06 23.06
C GLU A 182 -5.01 5.80 23.96
N TYR A 183 -5.24 4.55 24.38
CA TYR A 183 -6.39 4.12 25.19
C TYR A 183 -5.94 3.35 26.44
N PRO A 184 -5.19 3.99 27.36
CA PRO A 184 -4.65 3.31 28.52
C PRO A 184 -5.76 2.72 29.40
N ASN A 185 -5.50 1.54 29.97
CA ASN A 185 -6.40 0.80 30.87
C ASN A 185 -7.73 0.36 30.26
N ARG A 186 -7.88 0.39 28.93
CA ARG A 186 -9.04 -0.17 28.23
C ARG A 186 -8.62 -1.33 27.34
N THR A 187 -9.51 -2.29 27.22
CA THR A 187 -9.40 -3.42 26.31
C THR A 187 -9.83 -3.02 24.89
N PHE A 188 -9.44 -3.81 23.90
CA PHE A 188 -9.84 -3.58 22.51
C PHE A 188 -11.36 -3.52 22.34
N ALA A 189 -12.09 -4.42 23.00
CA ALA A 189 -13.55 -4.47 22.95
C ALA A 189 -14.24 -3.32 23.69
N GLU A 190 -13.57 -2.63 24.63
CA GLU A 190 -14.10 -1.42 25.26
C GLU A 190 -13.94 -0.17 24.38
N VAL A 191 -12.95 -0.15 23.47
CA VAL A 191 -12.70 0.96 22.54
C VAL A 191 -13.45 0.78 21.23
N PHE A 192 -13.41 -0.43 20.66
CA PHE A 192 -13.96 -0.72 19.35
C PHE A 192 -15.17 -1.67 19.42
N ILE A 193 -16.06 -1.55 18.43
CA ILE A 193 -17.17 -2.49 18.26
C ILE A 193 -16.61 -3.80 17.72
N CYS A 194 -16.55 -4.81 18.59
CA CYS A 194 -16.19 -6.19 18.27
C CYS A 194 -16.73 -7.16 19.34
N ASP A 195 -16.68 -8.46 19.06
CA ASP A 195 -16.96 -9.55 20.00
C ASP A 195 -15.76 -10.50 20.06
N PRO A 196 -14.91 -10.44 21.11
CA PRO A 196 -13.74 -11.29 21.23
C PRO A 196 -14.00 -12.81 21.20
N ASN A 197 -15.25 -13.24 21.42
CA ASN A 197 -15.64 -14.66 21.40
C ASN A 197 -16.08 -15.14 20.01
N ALA A 198 -16.31 -14.23 19.07
CA ALA A 198 -16.64 -14.57 17.69
C ALA A 198 -15.37 -14.80 16.84
N PRO A 199 -15.44 -15.63 15.78
CA PRO A 199 -14.38 -15.72 14.79
C PRO A 199 -14.02 -14.33 14.23
N ALA A 200 -12.72 -14.06 14.07
CA ALA A 200 -12.20 -12.75 13.67
C ALA A 200 -12.76 -11.58 14.50
N TRP A 201 -13.13 -11.83 15.76
CA TRP A 201 -13.81 -10.89 16.66
C TRP A 201 -15.11 -10.26 16.11
N GLY A 202 -15.76 -10.95 15.18
CA GLY A 202 -16.98 -10.49 14.52
C GLY A 202 -16.74 -9.60 13.29
N PHE A 203 -15.49 -9.28 12.96
CA PHE A 203 -15.16 -8.60 11.71
C PHE A 203 -15.37 -9.51 10.51
N THR A 204 -15.96 -8.96 9.45
CA THR A 204 -16.35 -9.71 8.25
C THR A 204 -15.25 -9.77 7.19
N SER A 205 -14.27 -8.87 7.26
CA SER A 205 -13.15 -8.76 6.34
C SER A 205 -11.99 -7.96 6.95
N TYR A 206 -10.83 -7.96 6.30
CA TYR A 206 -9.71 -7.09 6.64
C TYR A 206 -10.12 -5.62 6.59
N GLU A 207 -10.88 -5.23 5.57
CA GLU A 207 -11.34 -3.85 5.40
C GLU A 207 -12.33 -3.43 6.51
N ASP A 208 -13.20 -4.33 6.97
CA ASP A 208 -14.11 -4.09 8.10
C ASP A 208 -13.33 -3.85 9.41
N PHE A 209 -12.24 -4.59 9.63
CA PHE A 209 -11.33 -4.38 10.76
C PHE A 209 -10.53 -3.07 10.65
N PHE A 210 -10.05 -2.70 9.47
CA PHE A 210 -9.28 -1.47 9.28
C PHE A 210 -10.16 -0.21 9.33
N ASN A 211 -11.45 -0.33 9.00
CA ASN A 211 -12.47 0.71 9.20
C ASN A 211 -13.32 0.47 10.45
N ARG A 212 -12.80 -0.28 11.43
CA ARG A 212 -13.50 -0.59 12.68
C ARG A 212 -14.04 0.67 13.34
N ARG A 213 -15.23 0.55 13.90
CA ARG A 213 -15.95 1.66 14.53
C ARG A 213 -15.63 1.73 16.02
N PHE A 214 -15.54 2.94 16.55
CA PHE A 214 -15.50 3.18 17.99
C PHE A 214 -16.82 2.74 18.62
N ARG A 215 -16.72 2.18 19.83
CA ARG A 215 -17.89 1.85 20.64
C ARG A 215 -18.54 3.11 21.24
N SER A 216 -17.71 4.07 21.63
CA SER A 216 -18.13 5.34 22.23
C SER A 216 -17.40 6.51 21.55
N PRO A 217 -17.74 6.83 20.28
CA PRO A 217 -17.06 7.89 19.53
C PRO A 217 -17.12 9.25 20.21
N GLU A 218 -18.13 9.54 21.02
CA GLU A 218 -18.24 10.75 21.82
C GLU A 218 -17.18 10.86 22.94
N ILE A 219 -16.67 9.73 23.43
CA ILE A 219 -15.58 9.66 24.43
C ILE A 219 -14.23 9.59 23.71
N ASP A 220 -14.14 8.77 22.67
CA ASP A 220 -12.88 8.47 22.00
C ASP A 220 -12.49 9.55 20.98
N ARG A 221 -13.47 10.21 20.38
CA ARG A 221 -13.29 11.30 19.39
C ARG A 221 -14.24 12.47 19.70
N PRO A 222 -14.09 13.11 20.87
CA PRO A 222 -14.93 14.25 21.22
C PRO A 222 -14.75 15.37 20.20
N THR A 223 -15.85 15.83 19.62
CA THR A 223 -15.85 17.03 18.78
C THR A 223 -16.04 18.26 19.65
N GLY A 224 -15.48 19.40 19.22
CA GLY A 224 -15.82 20.69 19.83
C GLY A 224 -17.30 21.05 19.65
N ASP A 225 -17.69 22.24 20.10
CA ASP A 225 -19.04 22.75 19.85
C ASP A 225 -19.28 22.89 18.34
N ILE A 226 -20.11 21.99 17.79
CA ILE A 226 -20.45 21.96 16.36
C ILE A 226 -21.19 23.21 15.89
N LYS A 227 -21.71 24.04 16.80
CA LYS A 227 -22.35 25.32 16.48
C LYS A 227 -21.35 26.47 16.44
N ASN A 228 -20.15 26.29 16.99
CA ASN A 228 -19.12 27.30 16.97
C ASN A 228 -18.33 27.25 15.65
N LEU A 229 -18.73 28.09 14.69
CA LEU A 229 -18.09 28.20 13.37
C LEU A 229 -16.66 28.79 13.38
N THR A 230 -16.11 29.12 14.56
CA THR A 230 -14.72 29.58 14.71
C THR A 230 -13.74 28.44 14.97
N ILE A 231 -14.24 27.23 15.25
CA ILE A 231 -13.42 26.04 15.53
C ILE A 231 -13.31 25.19 14.28
N VAL A 232 -12.07 24.87 13.89
CA VAL A 232 -11.78 23.87 12.85
C VAL A 232 -11.11 22.67 13.52
N SER A 233 -11.78 21.53 13.53
CA SER A 233 -11.24 20.28 14.07
C SER A 233 -10.42 19.53 13.02
N ALA A 234 -9.53 18.65 13.47
CA ALA A 234 -8.82 17.73 12.57
C ALA A 234 -9.83 16.79 11.89
N ALA A 235 -9.63 16.52 10.59
CA ALA A 235 -10.51 15.66 9.81
C ALA A 235 -10.32 14.16 10.13
N CYS A 236 -9.14 13.78 10.60
CA CYS A 236 -8.77 12.41 10.94
C CYS A 236 -7.60 12.38 11.92
N GLU A 237 -7.34 11.20 12.47
CA GLU A 237 -6.09 10.92 13.18
C GLU A 237 -4.93 10.99 12.21
N SER A 238 -4.11 12.02 12.36
CA SER A 238 -3.02 12.31 11.44
C SER A 238 -1.91 13.05 12.17
N ALA A 239 -0.69 12.93 11.64
CA ALA A 239 0.40 13.81 12.01
C ALA A 239 0.37 15.05 11.10
N LEU A 240 0.46 16.24 11.70
CA LEU A 240 0.54 17.49 10.94
C LEU A 240 1.85 17.53 10.14
N TYR A 241 1.76 17.55 8.81
CA TYR A 241 2.91 17.66 7.91
C TYR A 241 3.46 19.09 7.86
N ALA A 242 2.61 20.05 7.46
CA ALA A 242 2.95 21.45 7.37
C ALA A 242 1.71 22.33 7.43
N ILE A 243 1.87 23.56 7.92
CA ILE A 243 0.89 24.64 7.77
C ILE A 243 1.57 25.72 6.96
N LYS A 244 0.95 26.14 5.85
CA LYS A 244 1.40 27.29 5.09
C LYS A 244 0.21 28.19 4.77
N VAL A 245 0.42 29.47 5.02
CA VAL A 245 -0.57 30.54 4.93
C VAL A 245 -0.31 31.38 3.69
N ASN A 246 -1.31 32.14 3.23
CA ASN A 246 -1.21 33.01 2.05
C ASN A 246 -0.80 32.27 0.77
N VAL A 247 -1.35 31.07 0.59
CA VAL A 247 -1.14 30.21 -0.57
C VAL A 247 -1.71 30.87 -1.82
N GLN A 248 -0.98 30.82 -2.94
CA GLN A 248 -1.38 31.48 -4.16
C GLN A 248 -2.27 30.57 -5.02
N LYS A 249 -3.17 31.15 -5.82
CA LYS A 249 -3.96 30.38 -6.80
C LYS A 249 -3.08 29.75 -7.88
N THR A 250 -1.93 30.34 -8.17
CA THR A 250 -0.96 29.80 -9.12
C THR A 250 0.43 30.06 -8.56
N ASP A 251 1.26 29.03 -8.51
CA ASP A 251 2.61 29.06 -7.98
C ASP A 251 3.48 28.12 -8.84
N GLU A 252 4.80 28.20 -8.73
CA GLU A 252 5.70 27.33 -9.50
C GLU A 252 5.57 25.85 -9.06
N LEU A 253 5.03 25.00 -9.94
CA LEU A 253 4.82 23.57 -9.68
C LEU A 253 6.16 22.81 -9.51
N PHE A 254 6.62 22.69 -8.27
CA PHE A 254 7.72 21.80 -7.90
C PHE A 254 7.17 20.58 -7.14
N ILE A 255 7.40 19.38 -7.67
CA ILE A 255 7.18 18.14 -6.92
C ILE A 255 8.40 17.93 -6.00
N LYS A 256 8.17 18.15 -4.69
CA LYS A 256 9.06 17.84 -3.56
C LYS A 256 10.30 18.74 -3.38
N ASP A 257 10.16 20.06 -3.61
CA ASP A 257 10.86 21.15 -2.89
C ASP A 257 10.30 22.56 -3.28
N GLU A 258 9.22 23.05 -2.66
CA GLU A 258 7.91 23.24 -3.31
C GLU A 258 7.53 24.72 -3.54
N ALA A 259 6.80 25.01 -4.62
CA ALA A 259 5.78 26.06 -4.68
C ALA A 259 4.47 25.38 -5.14
N TYR A 260 3.31 25.83 -4.65
CA TYR A 260 2.05 25.14 -4.91
C TYR A 260 0.88 26.11 -5.12
N SER A 261 0.07 25.77 -6.12
CA SER A 261 -1.19 26.43 -6.47
C SER A 261 -2.38 25.79 -5.75
N LEU A 262 -3.40 26.58 -5.40
CA LEU A 262 -4.72 26.09 -4.98
C LEU A 262 -5.45 25.30 -6.06
#